data_AF-A0A3D5TB01-F1
#
_entry.id   AF-A0A3D5TB01-F1
#
_cell.length_a   1.000
_cell.length_b   1.000
_cell.length_c   1.000
_cell.angle_alpha   90.00
_cell.angle_beta   90.00
_cell.angle_gamma   90.00
#
_symmetry.space_group_name_H-M   'P 1'
#
loop_
_entity.id
_entity.type
_entity.pdbx_description
1 polymer ?
#
loop_
_entity_poly.entity_id
_entity_poly.type
_entity_poly.pdbx_seq_one_letter_code
_entity_poly.pdbx_strand_id
1 'polypeptide(L)'
;MSKKIGHAGLELIMSFEGCRLTAYKPVQTEKYYTIGYGHYGADVKKGMKISMGQAEAYLIADCQKFANYVDNKAYVPITLNNNQRDALISFAYNCGPGNLKKLCVGRTPAQIAEKLLVYNKAGGKVLKGLTRRREAERALFLKTEKPEVAPVQHNYKVGKNYVTKVDLNVRETAAGALKRWDKLTTSGKSHSDNADGYAVLRKGTTVTCKEVKAIASTVWMRIPSGWIAAITKNNKNIE
;
A
#
# COMPACT_ATOMS: atom_id res chain seq x y z
N MET A 1 -15.05 -9.62 -8.02
CA MET A 1 -13.58 -9.45 -8.05
C MET A 1 -13.06 -9.47 -6.62
N SER A 2 -11.94 -10.13 -6.36
CA SER A 2 -11.42 -10.24 -4.99
C SER A 2 -10.76 -8.93 -4.54
N LYS A 3 -10.65 -8.70 -3.22
CA LYS A 3 -10.07 -7.47 -2.63
C LYS A 3 -8.66 -7.23 -3.19
N LYS A 4 -8.23 -5.99 -3.38
CA LYS A 4 -6.82 -5.70 -3.76
C LYS A 4 -5.87 -6.12 -2.62
N ILE A 5 -4.58 -6.24 -2.92
CA ILE A 5 -3.55 -6.41 -1.87
C ILE A 5 -3.57 -5.21 -0.93
N GLY A 6 -3.38 -5.43 0.37
CA GLY A 6 -3.22 -4.37 1.34
C GLY A 6 -1.86 -3.70 1.27
N HIS A 7 -1.73 -2.57 1.97
CA HIS A 7 -0.51 -1.75 1.94
C HIS A 7 0.72 -2.51 2.49
N ALA A 8 0.54 -3.27 3.58
CA ALA A 8 1.63 -4.04 4.19
C ALA A 8 2.17 -5.13 3.23
N GLY A 9 1.29 -5.83 2.52
CA GLY A 9 1.70 -6.78 1.48
C GLY A 9 2.42 -6.11 0.31
N LEU A 10 1.91 -4.96 -0.13
CA LEU A 10 2.51 -4.20 -1.23
C LEU A 10 3.93 -3.72 -0.88
N GLU A 11 4.12 -3.12 0.29
CA GLU A 11 5.43 -2.69 0.80
C GLU A 11 6.41 -3.85 0.91
N LEU A 12 5.93 -4.99 1.40
CA LEU A 12 6.73 -6.19 1.52
C LEU A 12 7.28 -6.64 0.15
N ILE A 13 6.42 -6.74 -0.87
CA ILE A 13 6.85 -7.12 -2.23
C ILE A 13 7.83 -6.09 -2.79
N MET A 14 7.52 -4.80 -2.70
CA MET A 14 8.39 -3.73 -3.20
C MET A 14 9.80 -3.79 -2.60
N SER A 15 9.92 -4.17 -1.32
CA SER A 15 11.22 -4.29 -0.64
C SER A 15 12.12 -5.42 -1.17
N PHE A 16 11.56 -6.37 -1.94
CA PHE A 16 12.28 -7.52 -2.50
C PHE A 16 12.46 -7.47 -4.01
N GLU A 17 11.50 -6.94 -4.78
CA GLU A 17 11.56 -6.97 -6.26
C GLU A 17 12.48 -5.89 -6.85
N GLY A 18 12.66 -4.76 -6.14
CA GLY A 18 13.34 -3.57 -6.68
C GLY A 18 12.52 -2.89 -7.79
N CYS A 19 12.79 -1.62 -8.09
CA CYS A 19 12.02 -0.84 -9.06
C CYS A 19 12.91 -0.29 -10.18
N ARG A 20 12.50 -0.49 -11.45
CA ARG A 20 13.13 0.14 -12.62
C ARG A 20 12.10 0.92 -13.42
N LEU A 21 12.23 2.25 -13.40
CA LEU A 21 11.30 3.18 -14.05
C LEU A 21 11.47 3.30 -15.57
N THR A 22 12.48 2.63 -16.15
CA THR A 22 12.69 2.53 -17.59
C THR A 22 12.64 1.08 -18.00
N ALA A 23 11.90 0.77 -19.07
CA ALA A 23 11.76 -0.57 -19.60
C ALA A 23 13.12 -1.20 -19.96
N TYR A 24 13.33 -2.45 -19.56
CA TYR A 24 14.56 -3.19 -19.81
C TYR A 24 14.26 -4.65 -20.13
N LYS A 25 15.26 -5.37 -20.65
CA LYS A 25 15.21 -6.83 -20.76
C LYS A 25 16.22 -7.44 -19.79
N PRO A 26 15.79 -8.23 -18.79
CA PRO A 26 16.70 -9.03 -17.96
C PRO A 26 17.57 -9.96 -18.82
N VAL A 27 16.95 -10.63 -19.80
CA VAL A 27 17.64 -11.44 -20.81
C VAL A 27 17.23 -10.97 -22.20
N GLN A 28 18.18 -10.73 -23.10
CA GLN A 28 17.91 -10.11 -24.41
C GLN A 28 16.93 -10.91 -25.29
N THR A 29 16.87 -12.22 -25.08
CA THR A 29 15.98 -13.15 -25.80
C THR A 29 14.54 -13.15 -25.28
N GLU A 30 14.21 -12.43 -24.21
CA GLU A 30 12.83 -12.33 -23.73
C GLU A 30 11.92 -11.67 -24.77
N LYS A 31 10.68 -12.17 -24.85
CA LYS A 31 9.69 -11.70 -25.83
C LYS A 31 9.27 -10.25 -25.56
N TYR A 32 9.02 -9.92 -24.29
CA TYR A 32 8.57 -8.59 -23.88
C TYR A 32 9.63 -7.87 -23.03
N TYR A 33 9.35 -6.63 -22.66
CA TYR A 33 10.17 -5.86 -21.73
C TYR A 33 9.61 -5.96 -20.31
N THR A 34 10.47 -5.74 -19.32
CA THR A 34 10.12 -5.61 -17.91
C THR A 34 10.22 -4.14 -17.49
N ILE A 35 9.32 -3.67 -16.63
CA ILE A 35 9.34 -2.32 -16.04
C ILE A 35 8.75 -2.32 -14.62
N GLY A 36 9.03 -1.29 -13.84
CA GLY A 36 8.52 -1.14 -12.47
C GLY A 36 9.08 -2.21 -11.54
N TYR A 37 8.19 -2.87 -10.78
CA TYR A 37 8.50 -3.95 -9.84
C TYR A 37 8.42 -5.35 -10.47
N GLY A 38 8.81 -5.49 -11.74
CA GLY A 38 8.76 -6.78 -12.45
C GLY A 38 7.58 -6.95 -13.41
N HIS A 39 6.83 -5.88 -13.71
CA HIS A 39 5.73 -5.93 -14.67
C HIS A 39 6.27 -6.28 -16.06
N TYR A 40 5.73 -7.35 -16.68
CA TYR A 40 6.20 -7.93 -17.93
C TYR A 40 5.02 -8.24 -18.85
N GLY A 41 4.97 -7.60 -20.02
CA GLY A 41 3.83 -7.71 -20.92
C GLY A 41 4.04 -7.04 -22.27
N ALA A 42 3.18 -7.37 -23.23
CA ALA A 42 3.22 -6.81 -24.59
C ALA A 42 2.97 -5.30 -24.64
N ASP A 43 2.38 -4.74 -23.58
CA ASP A 43 2.16 -3.33 -23.35
C ASP A 43 3.44 -2.58 -22.92
N VAL A 44 4.48 -3.29 -22.46
CA VAL A 44 5.78 -2.70 -22.12
C VAL A 44 6.67 -2.63 -23.35
N LYS A 45 6.98 -1.41 -23.79
CA LYS A 45 7.74 -1.13 -25.02
C LYS A 45 9.17 -0.67 -24.72
N LYS A 46 10.09 -0.91 -25.67
CA LYS A 46 11.47 -0.41 -25.59
C LYS A 46 11.48 1.10 -25.35
N GLY A 47 12.25 1.56 -24.36
CA GLY A 47 12.39 2.98 -24.04
C GLY A 47 11.22 3.59 -23.25
N MET A 48 10.17 2.82 -22.94
CA MET A 48 9.07 3.27 -22.09
C MET A 48 9.61 3.70 -20.71
N LYS A 49 9.11 4.83 -20.21
CA LYS A 49 9.39 5.36 -18.87
C LYS A 49 8.10 5.57 -18.11
N ILE A 50 8.11 5.27 -16.81
CA ILE A 50 6.96 5.42 -15.93
C ILE A 50 7.34 6.18 -14.66
N SER A 51 6.36 6.81 -14.03
CA SER A 51 6.48 7.37 -12.69
C SER A 51 6.46 6.28 -11.62
N MET A 52 6.91 6.58 -10.40
CA MET A 52 6.80 5.65 -9.27
C MET A 52 5.34 5.23 -9.00
N GLY A 53 4.40 6.18 -9.07
CA GLY A 53 2.97 5.88 -8.88
C GLY A 53 2.41 4.93 -9.96
N GLN A 54 2.90 5.01 -11.20
CA GLN A 54 2.55 4.03 -12.24
C GLN A 54 3.19 2.66 -11.97
N ALA A 55 4.43 2.61 -11.48
CA ALA A 55 5.07 1.35 -11.10
C ALA A 55 4.32 0.63 -9.97
N GLU A 56 3.85 1.38 -8.96
CA GLU A 56 2.98 0.86 -7.90
C GLU A 56 1.63 0.39 -8.44
N ALA A 57 1.02 1.15 -9.36
CA ALA A 57 -0.25 0.77 -9.98
C ALA A 57 -0.13 -0.54 -10.77
N TYR A 58 0.96 -0.73 -11.52
CA TYR A 58 1.26 -1.99 -12.21
C TYR A 58 1.44 -3.14 -11.21
N LEU A 59 2.21 -2.93 -10.14
CA LEU A 59 2.40 -3.96 -9.12
C LEU A 59 1.06 -4.37 -8.47
N ILE A 60 0.18 -3.41 -8.14
CA ILE A 60 -1.16 -3.69 -7.59
C ILE A 60 -1.98 -4.52 -8.58
N ALA A 61 -1.93 -4.19 -9.87
CA ALA A 61 -2.65 -4.93 -10.92
C ALA A 61 -2.11 -6.36 -11.07
N ASP A 62 -0.78 -6.53 -11.12
CA ASP A 62 -0.14 -7.84 -11.21
C ASP A 62 -0.43 -8.71 -9.99
N CYS A 63 -0.46 -8.12 -8.79
CA CYS A 63 -0.83 -8.78 -7.55
C CYS A 63 -2.26 -9.33 -7.57
N GLN A 64 -3.17 -8.77 -8.39
CA GLN A 64 -4.57 -9.22 -8.43
C GLN A 64 -4.70 -10.68 -8.86
N LYS A 65 -3.83 -11.15 -9.78
CA LYS A 65 -3.80 -12.56 -10.17
C LYS A 65 -3.49 -13.47 -8.98
N PHE A 66 -2.52 -13.09 -8.15
CA PHE A 66 -2.10 -13.85 -6.97
C PHE A 66 -3.12 -13.76 -5.83
N ALA A 67 -3.74 -12.59 -5.65
CA ALA A 67 -4.87 -12.39 -4.75
C ALA A 67 -6.02 -13.37 -5.07
N ASN A 68 -6.37 -13.53 -6.35
CA ASN A 68 -7.41 -14.48 -6.76
C ASN A 68 -7.08 -15.93 -6.38
N TYR A 69 -5.80 -16.33 -6.42
CA TYR A 69 -5.39 -17.66 -5.95
C TYR A 69 -5.44 -17.78 -4.43
N VAL A 70 -5.00 -16.76 -3.69
CA VAL A 70 -5.04 -16.75 -2.22
C VAL A 70 -6.48 -16.78 -1.69
N ASP A 71 -7.41 -16.10 -2.37
CA ASP A 71 -8.82 -16.07 -1.99
C ASP A 71 -9.59 -17.34 -2.41
N ASN A 72 -8.98 -18.21 -3.23
CA ASN A 72 -9.59 -19.44 -3.68
C ASN A 72 -9.32 -20.58 -2.70
N LYS A 73 -10.39 -21.17 -2.14
CA LYS A 73 -10.31 -22.28 -1.17
C LYS A 73 -9.67 -23.56 -1.73
N ALA A 74 -9.65 -23.75 -3.04
CA ALA A 74 -8.93 -24.85 -3.68
C ALA A 74 -7.39 -24.72 -3.59
N TYR A 75 -6.89 -23.51 -3.30
CA TYR A 75 -5.49 -23.20 -3.07
C TYR A 75 -5.21 -22.96 -1.59
N VAL A 76 -6.07 -22.18 -0.92
CA VAL A 76 -5.93 -21.84 0.50
C VAL A 76 -7.20 -22.22 1.27
N PRO A 77 -7.29 -23.44 1.82
CA PRO A 77 -8.51 -23.97 2.43
C PRO A 77 -8.78 -23.45 3.86
N ILE A 78 -8.20 -22.31 4.25
CA ILE A 78 -8.36 -21.69 5.57
C ILE A 78 -8.87 -20.26 5.44
N THR A 79 -9.50 -19.74 6.49
CA THR A 79 -9.88 -18.31 6.55
C THR A 79 -8.68 -17.51 7.03
N LEU A 80 -8.37 -16.45 6.29
CA LEU A 80 -7.23 -15.59 6.53
C LEU A 80 -7.70 -14.22 7.02
N ASN A 81 -6.93 -13.61 7.89
CA ASN A 81 -7.00 -12.17 8.13
C ASN A 81 -6.24 -11.40 7.01
N ASN A 82 -6.37 -10.08 6.91
CA ASN A 82 -5.70 -9.29 5.85
C ASN A 82 -4.17 -9.45 5.86
N ASN A 83 -3.51 -9.45 7.03
CA ASN A 83 -2.05 -9.63 7.13
C ASN A 83 -1.59 -10.99 6.60
N GLN A 84 -2.29 -12.07 6.99
CA GLN A 84 -2.04 -13.42 6.51
C GLN A 84 -2.24 -13.52 5.00
N ARG A 85 -3.33 -12.91 4.51
CA ARG A 85 -3.63 -12.83 3.08
C ARG A 85 -2.54 -12.10 2.31
N ASP A 86 -2.13 -10.93 2.77
CA ASP A 86 -1.08 -10.11 2.15
C ASP A 86 0.27 -10.84 2.12
N ALA A 87 0.65 -11.52 3.21
CA ALA A 87 1.85 -12.36 3.26
C ALA A 87 1.79 -13.51 2.24
N LEU A 88 0.64 -14.18 2.10
CA LEU A 88 0.46 -15.24 1.11
C LEU A 88 0.41 -14.72 -0.33
N ILE A 89 -0.04 -13.49 -0.56
CA ILE A 89 0.05 -12.84 -1.88
C ILE A 89 1.51 -12.59 -2.23
N SER A 90 2.33 -12.05 -1.31
CA SER A 90 3.78 -11.89 -1.50
C SER A 90 4.47 -13.22 -1.80
N PHE A 91 4.12 -14.27 -1.04
CA PHE A 91 4.64 -15.61 -1.26
C PHE A 91 4.26 -16.14 -2.65
N ALA A 92 2.99 -16.01 -3.04
CA ALA A 92 2.50 -16.49 -4.33
C ALA A 92 3.08 -15.71 -5.52
N TYR A 93 3.33 -14.41 -5.35
CA TYR A 93 4.02 -13.59 -6.34
C TYR A 93 5.42 -14.14 -6.65
N ASN A 94 6.15 -14.58 -5.61
CA ASN A 94 7.51 -15.11 -5.76
C ASN A 94 7.58 -16.58 -6.16
N CYS A 95 6.76 -17.43 -5.53
CA CYS A 95 6.83 -18.88 -5.63
C CYS A 95 5.79 -19.47 -6.59
N GLY A 96 4.82 -18.67 -7.02
CA GLY A 96 3.71 -19.09 -7.87
C GLY A 96 2.57 -19.82 -7.13
N PRO A 97 1.41 -19.97 -7.80
CA PRO A 97 0.20 -20.52 -7.18
C PRO A 97 0.28 -22.02 -6.85
N GLY A 98 1.08 -22.79 -7.58
CA GLY A 98 1.29 -24.22 -7.27
C GLY A 98 1.96 -24.43 -5.91
N ASN A 99 3.00 -23.65 -5.62
CA ASN A 99 3.67 -23.66 -4.32
C ASN A 99 2.77 -23.10 -3.22
N LEU A 100 1.94 -22.08 -3.52
CA LEU A 100 0.93 -21.58 -2.58
C LEU A 100 -0.03 -22.70 -2.15
N LYS A 101 -0.59 -23.45 -3.12
CA LYS A 101 -1.47 -24.59 -2.81
C LYS A 101 -0.75 -25.63 -1.95
N LYS A 102 0.48 -25.99 -2.33
CA LYS A 102 1.31 -26.95 -1.58
C LYS A 102 1.62 -26.44 -0.17
N LEU A 103 1.79 -25.14 0.03
CA LEU A 103 2.04 -24.50 1.33
C LEU A 103 0.80 -24.56 2.24
N CYS A 104 -0.41 -24.44 1.70
CA CYS A 104 -1.62 -24.29 2.52
C CYS A 104 -2.44 -25.57 2.72
N VAL A 105 -2.38 -26.54 1.79
CA VAL A 105 -3.18 -27.77 1.88
C VAL A 105 -2.88 -28.56 3.15
N GLY A 106 -3.94 -28.87 3.90
CA GLY A 106 -3.88 -29.68 5.12
C GLY A 106 -3.13 -29.04 6.29
N ARG A 107 -2.97 -27.71 6.30
CA ARG A 107 -2.21 -27.00 7.34
C ARG A 107 -3.04 -25.94 8.08
N THR A 108 -2.77 -25.82 9.37
CA THR A 108 -3.24 -24.70 10.21
C THR A 108 -2.43 -23.43 9.90
N PRO A 109 -2.92 -22.24 10.29
CA PRO A 109 -2.15 -21.00 10.15
C PRO A 109 -0.74 -21.07 10.78
N ALA A 110 -0.62 -21.67 11.97
CA ALA A 110 0.68 -21.83 12.63
C ALA A 110 1.63 -22.73 11.80
N GLN A 111 1.13 -23.83 11.26
CA GLN A 111 1.92 -24.72 10.40
C GLN A 111 2.32 -24.05 9.08
N ILE A 112 1.46 -23.20 8.50
CA ILE A 112 1.79 -22.41 7.31
C ILE A 112 2.92 -21.43 7.63
N ALA A 113 2.83 -20.71 8.76
CA ALA A 113 3.83 -19.75 9.18
C ALA A 113 5.23 -20.40 9.29
N GLU A 114 5.33 -21.57 9.91
CA GLU A 114 6.60 -22.32 9.98
C GLU A 114 7.04 -22.83 8.60
N LYS A 115 6.10 -23.28 7.78
CA LYS A 115 6.42 -23.84 6.46
C LYS A 115 6.85 -22.79 5.44
N LEU A 116 6.56 -21.51 5.63
CA LEU A 116 7.11 -20.44 4.79
C LEU A 116 8.64 -20.49 4.73
N LEU A 117 9.30 -20.73 5.87
CA LEU A 117 10.76 -20.66 6.01
C LEU A 117 11.51 -21.68 5.14
N VAL A 118 10.87 -22.78 4.73
CA VAL A 118 11.52 -23.81 3.90
C VAL A 118 11.60 -23.45 2.41
N TYR A 119 10.85 -22.43 1.96
CA TYR A 119 10.84 -21.96 0.58
C TYR A 119 11.95 -20.93 0.34
N ASN A 120 13.17 -21.30 0.71
CA ASN A 120 14.37 -20.45 0.65
C ASN A 120 15.43 -20.93 -0.36
N LYS A 121 15.05 -21.81 -1.29
CA LYS A 121 15.96 -22.43 -2.25
C LYS A 121 15.66 -22.03 -3.70
N ALA A 122 16.71 -21.87 -4.51
CA ALA A 122 16.62 -21.85 -5.97
C ALA A 122 17.75 -22.70 -6.56
N GLY A 123 17.46 -23.47 -7.63
CA GLY A 123 18.42 -24.42 -8.18
C GLY A 123 18.94 -25.44 -7.14
N GLY A 124 18.11 -25.82 -6.16
CA GLY A 124 18.47 -26.71 -5.06
C GLY A 124 19.29 -26.09 -3.92
N LYS A 125 19.80 -24.86 -4.08
CA LYS A 125 20.66 -24.19 -3.09
C LYS A 125 19.89 -23.18 -2.26
N VAL A 126 20.18 -23.09 -0.97
CA VAL A 126 19.62 -22.05 -0.07
C VAL A 126 20.18 -20.69 -0.48
N LEU A 127 19.29 -19.70 -0.62
CA LEU A 127 19.66 -18.33 -0.93
C LEU A 127 19.30 -17.40 0.23
N LYS A 128 20.29 -16.64 0.73
CA LYS A 128 20.10 -15.69 1.84
C LYS A 128 18.96 -14.70 1.57
N GLY A 129 18.83 -14.23 0.33
CA GLY A 129 17.74 -13.33 -0.08
C GLY A 129 16.36 -13.94 0.08
N LEU A 130 16.19 -15.23 -0.25
CA LEU A 130 14.92 -15.92 -0.07
C LEU A 130 14.66 -16.23 1.40
N THR A 131 15.68 -16.60 2.19
CA THR A 131 15.53 -16.77 3.65
C THR A 131 14.96 -15.50 4.28
N ARG A 132 15.59 -14.34 4.02
CA ARG A 132 15.13 -13.03 4.51
C ARG A 132 13.69 -12.72 4.08
N ARG A 133 13.34 -13.06 2.83
CA ARG A 133 11.98 -12.87 2.31
C ARG A 133 10.95 -13.72 3.04
N ARG A 134 11.24 -15.01 3.25
CA ARG A 134 10.33 -15.92 3.97
C ARG A 134 10.17 -15.53 5.43
N GLU A 135 11.23 -15.04 6.08
CA GLU A 135 11.16 -14.52 7.45
C GLU A 135 10.25 -13.29 7.55
N ALA A 136 10.37 -12.34 6.61
CA ALA A 136 9.54 -11.14 6.58
C ALA A 136 8.06 -11.46 6.26
N GLU A 137 7.81 -12.40 5.34
CA GLU A 137 6.46 -12.92 5.07
C GLU A 137 5.86 -13.61 6.29
N ARG A 138 6.63 -14.45 6.99
CA ARG A 138 6.19 -15.09 8.25
C ARG A 138 5.89 -14.05 9.33
N ALA A 139 6.73 -13.02 9.46
CA ALA A 139 6.52 -11.95 10.42
C ALA A 139 5.21 -11.18 10.14
N LEU A 140 4.92 -10.88 8.87
CA LEU A 140 3.64 -10.28 8.49
C LEU A 140 2.48 -11.25 8.77
N PHE A 141 2.61 -12.52 8.41
CA PHE A 141 1.58 -13.54 8.60
C PHE A 141 1.20 -13.75 10.08
N LEU A 142 2.17 -13.66 11.00
CA LEU A 142 1.98 -13.79 12.44
C LEU A 142 1.58 -12.47 13.12
N LYS A 143 1.63 -11.34 12.40
CA LYS A 143 1.30 -10.04 12.97
C LYS A 143 -0.19 -9.97 13.26
N THR A 144 -0.53 -9.71 14.52
CA THR A 144 -1.92 -9.48 14.93
C THR A 144 -2.51 -8.29 14.16
N GLU A 145 -3.71 -8.48 13.62
CA GLU A 145 -4.43 -7.37 13.03
C GLU A 145 -4.90 -6.44 14.13
N LYS A 146 -4.59 -5.15 14.00
CA LYS A 146 -5.42 -4.16 14.68
C LYS A 146 -6.80 -4.24 14.03
N PRO A 147 -7.90 -4.23 14.80
CA PRO A 147 -9.23 -4.29 14.22
C PRO A 147 -9.36 -3.24 13.12
N GLU A 148 -9.74 -3.67 11.91
CA GLU A 148 -10.04 -2.78 10.79
C GLU A 148 -11.25 -1.94 11.22
N VAL A 149 -10.99 -0.76 11.80
CA VAL A 149 -12.08 0.16 12.15
C VAL A 149 -12.71 0.56 10.83
N ALA A 150 -14.00 0.26 10.68
CA ALA A 150 -14.75 0.54 9.47
C ALA A 150 -14.46 1.99 9.00
N PRO A 151 -14.21 2.22 7.70
CA PRO A 151 -13.97 3.56 7.19
C PRO A 151 -15.11 4.48 7.62
N VAL A 152 -14.77 5.60 8.26
CA VAL A 152 -15.80 6.55 8.68
C VAL A 152 -16.50 7.08 7.43
N GLN A 153 -17.83 6.95 7.38
CA GLN A 153 -18.61 7.44 6.26
C GLN A 153 -18.49 8.97 6.17
N HIS A 154 -18.38 9.50 4.95
CA HIS A 154 -18.34 10.93 4.69
C HIS A 154 -19.06 11.29 3.39
N ASN A 155 -19.44 12.57 3.28
CA ASN A 155 -20.11 13.13 2.10
C ASN A 155 -19.30 14.27 1.44
N TYR A 156 -18.01 14.42 1.80
CA TYR A 156 -17.13 15.41 1.16
C TYR A 156 -16.98 15.15 -0.35
N LYS A 157 -17.04 16.23 -1.13
CA LYS A 157 -16.95 16.22 -2.60
C LYS A 157 -15.71 16.99 -3.06
N VAL A 158 -14.93 16.38 -3.96
CA VAL A 158 -13.79 17.05 -4.59
C VAL A 158 -14.28 18.29 -5.35
N GLY A 159 -13.54 19.39 -5.23
CA GLY A 159 -13.85 20.69 -5.83
C GLY A 159 -14.75 21.59 -4.97
N LYS A 160 -15.34 21.08 -3.88
CA LYS A 160 -16.12 21.90 -2.94
C LYS A 160 -15.25 22.52 -1.85
N ASN A 161 -15.71 23.66 -1.34
CA ASN A 161 -15.10 24.35 -0.21
C ASN A 161 -15.75 23.91 1.10
N TYR A 162 -14.94 23.85 2.15
CA TYR A 162 -15.34 23.49 3.50
C TYR A 162 -14.59 24.36 4.51
N VAL A 163 -15.11 24.48 5.73
CA VAL A 163 -14.56 25.34 6.78
C VAL A 163 -14.05 24.49 7.94
N THR A 164 -12.84 24.77 8.44
CA THR A 164 -12.29 24.09 9.60
C THR A 164 -13.03 24.48 10.89
N LYS A 165 -13.38 23.49 11.72
CA LYS A 165 -14.07 23.68 13.00
C LYS A 165 -13.12 23.75 14.19
N VAL A 166 -11.89 23.29 13.99
CA VAL A 166 -10.80 23.25 14.94
C VAL A 166 -9.49 23.61 14.23
N ASP A 167 -8.45 23.87 15.01
CA ASP A 167 -7.11 24.00 14.45
C ASP A 167 -6.62 22.63 13.97
N LEU A 168 -6.01 22.59 12.78
CA LEU A 168 -5.67 21.34 12.10
C LEU A 168 -4.23 21.33 11.61
N ASN A 169 -3.48 20.36 12.10
CA ASN A 169 -2.16 20.03 11.55
C ASN A 169 -2.24 19.68 10.06
N VAL A 170 -1.38 20.31 9.27
CA VAL A 170 -1.19 19.97 7.84
C VAL A 170 -0.11 18.90 7.73
N ARG A 171 -0.30 17.93 6.83
CA ARG A 171 0.61 16.79 6.59
C ARG A 171 1.02 16.68 5.13
N GLU A 172 2.16 16.04 4.87
CA GLU A 172 2.66 15.81 3.51
C GLU A 172 1.81 14.78 2.75
N THR A 173 1.38 13.73 3.45
CA THR A 173 0.47 12.69 2.95
C THR A 173 -0.62 12.40 3.97
N ALA A 174 -1.70 11.73 3.54
CA ALA A 174 -2.73 11.23 4.44
C ALA A 174 -2.09 10.28 5.49
N ALA A 175 -2.29 10.58 6.78
CA ALA A 175 -1.65 9.90 7.91
C ALA A 175 -0.10 9.95 7.95
N GLY A 176 0.55 10.74 7.09
CA GLY A 176 2.01 10.88 7.04
C GLY A 176 2.58 11.90 8.02
N ALA A 177 3.83 12.31 7.81
CA ALA A 177 4.52 13.29 8.64
C ALA A 177 3.84 14.68 8.60
N LEU A 178 4.03 15.45 9.67
CA LEU A 178 3.62 16.85 9.73
C LEU A 178 4.38 17.65 8.67
N LYS A 179 3.66 18.57 8.03
CA LYS A 179 4.21 19.44 6.99
C LYS A 179 4.86 20.66 7.62
N ARG A 180 6.04 21.02 7.14
CA ARG A 180 6.75 22.22 7.59
C ARG A 180 6.03 23.48 7.11
N TRP A 181 5.92 24.48 7.97
CA TRP A 181 5.16 25.71 7.69
C TRP A 181 5.73 26.48 6.49
N ASP A 182 7.06 26.46 6.32
CA ASP A 182 7.75 27.10 5.19
C ASP A 182 7.42 26.47 3.83
N LYS A 183 6.92 25.22 3.80
CA LYS A 183 6.53 24.48 2.59
C LYS A 183 5.06 24.63 2.20
N LEU A 184 4.29 25.46 2.91
CA LEU A 184 2.93 25.77 2.50
C LEU A 184 2.90 26.76 1.32
N THR A 185 1.77 26.79 0.63
CA THR A 185 1.46 27.87 -0.33
C THR A 185 1.37 29.22 0.40
N THR A 186 1.51 30.34 -0.32
CA THR A 186 1.36 31.69 0.26
C THR A 186 0.03 31.84 1.00
N SER A 187 -1.08 31.40 0.39
CA SER A 187 -2.41 31.41 1.02
C SER A 187 -2.48 30.46 2.22
N GLY A 188 -1.82 29.31 2.17
CA GLY A 188 -1.72 28.41 3.32
C GLY A 188 -1.05 29.07 4.52
N LYS A 189 0.06 29.78 4.28
CA LYS A 189 0.80 30.49 5.33
C LYS A 189 -0.04 31.59 6.00
N SER A 190 -0.80 32.36 5.23
CA SER A 190 -1.62 33.44 5.80
C SER A 190 -2.75 32.92 6.70
N HIS A 191 -3.20 31.68 6.53
CA HIS A 191 -4.28 31.06 7.31
C HIS A 191 -3.81 29.99 8.30
N SER A 192 -2.50 29.91 8.57
CA SER A 192 -1.93 28.93 9.49
C SER A 192 -0.92 29.55 10.43
N ASP A 193 -0.75 28.92 11.57
CA ASP A 193 0.30 29.22 12.53
C ASP A 193 1.51 28.31 12.31
N ASN A 194 2.67 28.85 12.65
CA ASN A 194 3.93 28.12 12.69
C ASN A 194 4.18 27.60 14.11
N ALA A 195 3.71 26.39 14.40
CA ALA A 195 3.92 25.73 15.69
C ALA A 195 5.17 24.84 15.59
N ASP A 196 6.27 25.23 16.24
CA ASP A 196 7.55 24.51 16.26
C ASP A 196 8.10 24.15 14.85
N GLY A 197 7.87 25.03 13.87
CA GLY A 197 8.26 24.83 12.48
C GLY A 197 7.24 24.08 11.62
N TYR A 198 6.11 23.64 12.18
CA TYR A 198 5.07 22.90 11.50
C TYR A 198 3.80 23.72 11.28
N ALA A 199 3.09 23.39 10.22
CA ALA A 199 1.88 24.07 9.80
C ALA A 199 0.64 23.62 10.58
N VAL A 200 0.00 24.57 11.26
CA VAL A 200 -1.31 24.38 11.90
C VAL A 200 -2.31 25.33 11.27
N LEU A 201 -3.25 24.80 10.50
CA LEU A 201 -4.32 25.59 9.90
C LEU A 201 -5.30 26.06 10.98
N ARG A 202 -5.65 27.34 10.99
CA ARG A 202 -6.53 27.91 12.02
C ARG A 202 -7.97 27.43 11.84
N LYS A 203 -8.71 27.34 12.94
CA LYS A 203 -10.18 27.24 12.95
C LYS A 203 -10.80 28.39 12.14
N GLY A 204 -11.88 28.09 11.42
CA GLY A 204 -12.58 29.05 10.56
C GLY A 204 -11.94 29.23 9.18
N THR A 205 -10.90 28.47 8.85
CA THR A 205 -10.25 28.57 7.54
C THR A 205 -11.07 27.82 6.49
N THR A 206 -11.40 28.51 5.40
CA THR A 206 -12.01 27.90 4.22
C THR A 206 -10.96 27.18 3.38
N VAL A 207 -11.21 25.91 3.07
CA VAL A 207 -10.33 25.05 2.27
C VAL A 207 -11.08 24.39 1.12
N THR A 208 -10.42 24.26 -0.03
CA THR A 208 -10.96 23.48 -1.15
C THR A 208 -10.54 22.03 -1.05
N CYS A 209 -11.51 21.11 -1.06
CA CYS A 209 -11.25 19.68 -1.14
C CYS A 209 -10.68 19.32 -2.51
N LYS A 210 -9.43 18.84 -2.55
CA LYS A 210 -8.75 18.37 -3.77
C LYS A 210 -8.75 16.85 -3.90
N GLU A 211 -8.90 16.13 -2.80
CA GLU A 211 -8.91 14.67 -2.73
C GLU A 211 -9.41 14.24 -1.35
N VAL A 212 -9.99 13.04 -1.23
CA VAL A 212 -10.37 12.44 0.04
C VAL A 212 -9.83 11.01 0.14
N LYS A 213 -9.26 10.65 1.29
CA LYS A 213 -8.80 9.29 1.60
C LYS A 213 -9.30 8.87 2.97
N ALA A 214 -9.93 7.70 3.07
CA ALA A 214 -10.22 7.07 4.35
C ALA A 214 -9.07 6.13 4.72
N ILE A 215 -8.47 6.34 5.90
CA ILE A 215 -7.41 5.48 6.44
C ILE A 215 -7.79 5.14 7.88
N ALA A 216 -8.06 3.87 8.14
CA ALA A 216 -8.63 3.41 9.41
C ALA A 216 -9.87 4.24 9.78
N SER A 217 -9.91 4.79 11.00
CA SER A 217 -11.02 5.61 11.52
C SER A 217 -10.90 7.11 11.20
N THR A 218 -10.08 7.49 10.22
CA THR A 218 -9.84 8.89 9.87
C THR A 218 -10.12 9.16 8.39
N VAL A 219 -10.90 10.20 8.11
CA VAL A 219 -11.07 10.74 6.76
C VAL A 219 -10.12 11.91 6.58
N TRP A 220 -9.20 11.77 5.63
CA TRP A 220 -8.21 12.76 5.27
C TRP A 220 -8.67 13.53 4.04
N MET A 221 -8.60 14.86 4.09
CA MET A 221 -8.88 15.75 2.96
C MET A 221 -7.56 16.37 2.50
N ARG A 222 -7.27 16.27 1.20
CA ARG A 222 -6.20 17.04 0.58
C ARG A 222 -6.72 18.44 0.28
N ILE A 223 -6.01 19.44 0.76
CA ILE A 223 -6.18 20.86 0.47
C ILE A 223 -4.98 21.33 -0.38
N PRO A 224 -5.00 22.55 -0.95
CA PRO A 224 -3.88 23.04 -1.76
C PRO A 224 -2.52 22.96 -1.05
N SER A 225 -2.51 23.13 0.26
CA SER A 225 -1.29 23.18 1.08
C SER A 225 -0.85 21.83 1.65
N GLY A 226 -1.65 20.76 1.57
CA GLY A 226 -1.30 19.45 2.13
C GLY A 226 -2.53 18.62 2.54
N TRP A 227 -2.36 17.70 3.48
CA TRP A 227 -3.43 16.84 4.00
C TRP A 227 -3.85 17.23 5.41
N ILE A 228 -5.15 17.25 5.67
CA ILE A 228 -5.73 17.52 6.99
C ILE A 228 -6.74 16.44 7.38
N ALA A 229 -6.90 16.19 8.67
CA ALA A 229 -7.84 15.19 9.17
C ALA A 229 -9.26 15.79 9.26
N ALA A 230 -10.07 15.54 8.23
CA ALA A 230 -11.44 16.06 8.14
C ALA A 230 -12.39 15.37 9.11
N ILE A 231 -12.20 14.06 9.37
CA ILE A 231 -12.95 13.31 10.39
C ILE A 231 -11.98 12.44 11.18
N THR A 232 -12.09 12.42 12.51
CA THR A 232 -11.31 11.52 13.38
C THR A 232 -12.23 10.80 14.37
N LYS A 233 -12.27 9.46 14.35
CA LYS A 233 -13.04 8.64 15.32
C LYS A 233 -14.51 9.09 15.52
N ASN A 234 -15.13 9.66 14.48
CA ASN A 234 -16.50 10.25 14.40
C ASN A 234 -16.64 11.77 14.64
N ASN A 235 -15.57 12.49 14.99
CA ASN A 235 -15.62 13.95 15.08
C ASN A 235 -15.36 14.59 13.71
N LYS A 236 -16.34 15.35 13.19
CA LYS A 236 -16.16 16.18 12.00
C LYS A 236 -15.38 17.43 12.37
N ASN A 237 -14.15 17.51 11.87
CA ASN A 237 -13.27 18.67 12.08
C ASN A 237 -13.48 19.74 11.00
N ILE A 238 -14.27 19.44 9.96
CA ILE A 238 -14.51 20.29 8.79
C ILE A 238 -15.97 20.15 8.34
N GLU A 239 -16.63 21.24 7.95
CA GLU A 239 -18.02 21.26 7.45
C GLU A 239 -18.25 22.12 6.20
#